data_AF-A0A6S7KYQ0-F1
#
_entry.id   AF-A0A6S7KYQ0-F1
#
_cell.length_a   1.000
_cell.length_b   1.000
_cell.length_c   1.000
_cell.angle_alpha   90.00
_cell.angle_beta   90.00
_cell.angle_gamma   90.00
#
_symmetry.space_group_name_H-M   'P 1'
#
loop_
_entity.id
_entity.type
_entity.pdbx_description
1 polymer ?
#
loop_
_entity_poly.entity_id
_entity_poly.type
_entity_poly.pdbx_seq_one_letter_code
_entity_poly.pdbx_strand_id
1 'polypeptide(L)'
;MAFPAELHLVHFNTKYSCVLEGKKHPDGLAVLSVLLKQGYNNNNYNFLNLAAQVTNPGDTSDIAGFSLAGLLPNDKSFYRYQGSLTTPGCEEVVTWTVFANTVEISEAQVTMHIISCETVN
;
A
#
# COMPACT_ATOMS: atom_id res chain seq x y z
N MET A 1 17.93 -9.97 1.23
CA MET A 1 17.90 -8.73 0.44
C MET A 1 16.54 -8.09 0.65
N ALA A 2 16.51 -6.77 0.91
CA ALA A 2 15.26 -6.02 1.07
C ALA A 2 14.91 -5.32 -0.25
N PHE A 3 13.61 -5.12 -0.48
CA PHE A 3 13.13 -4.30 -1.59
C PHE A 3 13.08 -2.82 -1.17
N PRO A 4 13.31 -1.87 -2.09
CA PRO A 4 13.34 -0.44 -1.76
C PRO A 4 12.01 0.11 -1.25
N ALA A 5 10.87 -0.49 -1.61
CA ALA A 5 9.56 -0.10 -1.12
C ALA A 5 8.54 -1.24 -1.26
N GLU A 6 7.43 -1.10 -0.53
CA GLU A 6 6.28 -2.00 -0.57
C GLU A 6 4.99 -1.16 -0.62
N LEU A 7 4.08 -1.50 -1.54
CA LEU A 7 2.77 -0.87 -1.67
C LEU A 7 1.71 -1.75 -1.03
N HIS A 8 0.87 -1.17 -0.16
CA HIS A 8 -0.29 -1.84 0.44
C HIS A 8 -1.60 -1.27 -0.10
N LEU A 9 -2.41 -2.11 -0.75
CA LEU A 9 -3.81 -1.80 -1.07
C LEU A 9 -4.72 -2.39 0.01
N VAL A 10 -5.24 -1.54 0.87
CA VAL A 10 -6.01 -1.94 2.06
C VAL A 10 -7.50 -1.98 1.75
N HIS A 11 -8.13 -3.12 2.01
CA HIS A 11 -9.57 -3.36 1.84
C HIS A 11 -10.16 -3.79 3.19
N PHE A 12 -11.44 -3.49 3.41
CA PHE A 12 -12.18 -4.03 4.55
C PHE A 12 -13.29 -4.97 4.08
N ASN A 13 -13.59 -5.97 4.89
CA ASN A 13 -14.62 -6.94 4.62
C ASN A 13 -16.02 -6.30 4.80
N THR A 14 -16.83 -6.34 3.73
CA THR A 14 -18.15 -5.70 3.68
C THR A 14 -19.21 -6.36 4.54
N LYS A 15 -18.90 -7.50 5.16
CA LYS A 15 -19.67 -8.06 6.29
C LYS A 15 -19.76 -7.05 7.46
N TYR A 16 -18.77 -6.17 7.60
CA TYR A 16 -18.69 -5.16 8.64
C TYR A 16 -19.09 -3.78 8.09
N SER A 17 -19.69 -2.95 8.96
CA SER A 17 -20.25 -1.65 8.57
C SER A 17 -19.18 -0.61 8.21
N CYS A 18 -17.95 -0.76 8.73
CA CYS A 18 -16.83 0.13 8.46
C CYS A 18 -15.50 -0.53 8.82
N VAL A 19 -14.39 0.12 8.44
CA VAL A 19 -13.01 -0.29 8.78
C VAL A 19 -12.84 -0.45 10.30
N LEU A 20 -13.36 0.49 11.10
CA LEU A 20 -13.24 0.45 12.56
C LEU A 20 -13.89 -0.78 13.19
N GLU A 21 -15.00 -1.25 12.61
CA GLU A 21 -15.64 -2.49 13.05
C GLU A 21 -14.86 -3.70 12.55
N GLY A 22 -14.42 -3.69 11.29
CA GLY A 22 -13.57 -4.75 10.72
C GLY A 22 -12.32 -5.02 11.56
N LYS A 23 -11.68 -3.98 12.10
CA LYS A 23 -10.52 -4.07 13.01
C LYS A 23 -10.75 -4.84 14.31
N LYS A 24 -11.96 -5.33 14.58
CA LYS A 24 -12.27 -6.18 15.75
C LYS A 24 -12.34 -7.67 15.41
N HIS A 25 -12.18 -8.04 14.13
CA HIS A 25 -12.39 -9.40 13.65
C HIS A 25 -11.18 -9.91 12.85
N PRO A 26 -10.80 -11.19 12.98
CA PRO A 26 -9.61 -11.75 12.33
C PRO A 26 -9.65 -11.74 10.80
N ASP A 27 -10.84 -11.65 10.20
CA ASP A 27 -11.11 -11.55 8.75
C ASP A 27 -11.58 -10.13 8.35
N GLY A 28 -11.26 -9.13 9.18
CA GLY A 28 -11.73 -7.76 9.04
C GLY A 28 -11.16 -7.03 7.84
N LEU A 29 -9.88 -7.25 7.55
CA LEU A 29 -9.14 -6.56 6.50
C LEU A 29 -8.49 -7.54 5.53
N ALA A 30 -8.36 -7.11 4.28
CA ALA A 30 -7.56 -7.80 3.26
C ALA A 30 -6.58 -6.80 2.66
N VAL A 31 -5.28 -7.12 2.74
CA VAL A 31 -4.23 -6.27 2.19
C VAL A 31 -3.56 -6.97 1.02
N LEU A 32 -3.52 -6.30 -0.13
CA LEU A 32 -2.68 -6.69 -1.25
C LEU A 32 -1.34 -5.96 -1.13
N SER A 33 -0.25 -6.71 -1.11
CA SER A 33 1.11 -6.18 -0.99
C SER A 33 1.89 -6.42 -2.28
N VAL A 34 2.48 -5.34 -2.80
CA VAL A 34 3.34 -5.34 -3.99
C VAL A 34 4.72 -4.87 -3.60
N LEU A 35 5.73 -5.72 -3.80
CA LEU A 35 7.13 -5.35 -3.62
C LEU A 35 7.61 -4.54 -4.84
N LEU A 36 8.21 -3.39 -4.59
CA LEU A 36 8.72 -2.50 -5.63
C LEU A 36 10.23 -2.69 -5.76
N LYS A 37 10.75 -2.70 -6.98
CA LYS A 37 12.21 -2.71 -7.24
C LYS A 37 12.58 -1.54 -8.15
N GLN A 38 13.81 -1.05 -8.01
CA GLN A 38 14.35 -0.03 -8.90
C GLN A 38 14.43 -0.57 -10.33
N GLY A 39 13.94 0.21 -11.29
CA GLY A 39 13.94 -0.11 -12.71
C GLY A 39 13.58 1.12 -13.54
N TYR A 40 12.75 0.95 -14.56
CA TYR A 40 12.31 2.04 -15.43
C TYR A 40 11.15 2.84 -14.84
N ASN A 41 10.91 4.04 -15.40
CA ASN A 41 9.76 4.86 -15.03
C ASN A 41 8.45 4.10 -15.31
N ASN A 42 7.56 4.10 -14.31
CA ASN A 42 6.26 3.46 -14.43
C ASN A 42 5.15 4.49 -14.34
N ASN A 43 4.43 4.71 -15.45
CA ASN A 43 3.40 5.74 -15.54
C ASN A 43 2.23 5.51 -14.57
N ASN A 44 1.98 4.27 -14.16
CA ASN A 44 0.94 3.97 -13.17
C ASN A 44 1.26 4.54 -11.78
N TYR A 45 2.53 4.89 -11.52
CA TYR A 45 3.02 5.48 -10.27
C TYR A 45 3.26 6.99 -10.39
N ASN A 46 2.81 7.65 -11.46
CA ASN A 46 2.99 9.09 -11.65
C ASN A 46 2.30 9.94 -10.57
N PHE A 47 1.34 9.39 -9.82
CA PHE A 47 0.74 10.06 -8.66
C PHE A 47 1.77 10.38 -7.57
N LEU A 48 2.89 9.66 -7.51
CA LEU A 48 3.98 9.94 -6.57
C LEU A 48 4.62 11.33 -6.80
N ASN A 49 4.48 11.91 -7.99
CA ASN A 49 4.92 13.28 -8.26
C ASN A 49 4.19 14.32 -7.39
N LEU A 50 3.02 13.98 -6.85
CA LEU A 50 2.26 14.84 -5.92
C LEU A 50 2.89 14.88 -4.52
N ALA A 51 3.84 13.98 -4.19
CA ALA A 51 4.51 13.96 -2.89
C ALA A 51 5.18 15.29 -2.54
N ALA A 52 5.69 16.02 -3.53
CA ALA A 52 6.27 17.35 -3.35
C ALA A 52 5.25 18.42 -2.87
N GLN A 53 3.95 18.14 -2.95
CA GLN A 53 2.87 19.02 -2.49
C GLN A 53 2.37 18.65 -1.10
N VAL A 54 2.76 17.50 -0.56
CA VAL A 54 2.29 16.95 0.73
C VAL A 54 3.46 16.60 1.65
N THR A 55 4.26 17.61 1.97
CA THR A 55 5.52 17.43 2.72
C THR A 55 5.33 17.44 4.23
N ASN A 56 4.26 18.06 4.75
CA ASN A 56 4.00 18.21 6.17
C ASN A 56 2.79 17.38 6.61
N PRO A 57 2.73 16.96 7.88
CA PRO A 57 1.56 16.29 8.43
C PRO A 57 0.31 17.15 8.28
N GLY A 58 -0.75 16.58 7.70
CA GLY A 58 -2.02 17.27 7.44
C GLY A 58 -2.11 17.94 6.07
N ASP A 59 -1.01 18.01 5.31
CA ASP A 59 -1.08 18.45 3.91
C ASP A 59 -1.93 17.47 3.10
N THR A 60 -2.70 18.00 2.15
CA THR A 60 -3.55 17.20 1.26
C THR A 60 -3.41 17.70 -0.17
N SER A 61 -3.60 16.79 -1.14
CA SER A 61 -3.64 17.13 -2.56
C SER A 61 -4.61 16.19 -3.28
N ASP A 62 -5.30 16.71 -4.29
CA ASP A 62 -6.24 15.93 -5.09
C ASP A 62 -5.49 15.04 -6.08
N ILE A 63 -5.82 13.75 -6.07
CA ILE A 63 -5.26 12.77 -7.01
C ILE A 63 -6.27 12.52 -8.13
N ALA A 64 -5.83 12.73 -9.38
CA ALA A 64 -6.64 12.36 -10.54
C ALA A 64 -6.90 10.84 -10.56
N GLY A 65 -8.06 10.42 -11.10
CA GLY A 65 -8.41 9.01 -11.18
C GLY A 65 -7.36 8.18 -11.92
N PHE A 66 -6.95 7.06 -11.34
CA PHE A 66 -5.98 6.12 -11.90
C PHE A 66 -6.41 4.67 -11.68
N SER A 67 -5.82 3.76 -12.46
CA SER A 67 -6.14 2.33 -12.37
C SER A 67 -5.33 1.65 -11.29
N LEU A 68 -6.00 1.11 -10.26
CA LEU A 68 -5.36 0.28 -9.25
C LEU A 68 -4.76 -1.01 -9.85
N ALA A 69 -5.36 -1.52 -10.93
CA ALA A 69 -4.83 -2.71 -11.61
C ALA A 69 -3.46 -2.46 -12.24
N GLY A 70 -3.15 -1.21 -12.63
CA GLY A 70 -1.85 -0.82 -13.16
C GLY A 70 -0.72 -0.79 -12.12
N LEU A 71 -1.06 -0.87 -10.83
CA LEU A 71 -0.09 -0.97 -9.73
C LEU A 71 0.30 -2.41 -9.42
N LEU A 72 -0.38 -3.39 -10.03
CA LEU A 72 -0.16 -4.80 -9.75
C LEU A 72 0.85 -5.39 -10.75
N PRO A 73 1.60 -6.43 -10.36
CA PRO A 73 2.41 -7.19 -11.31
C PRO A 73 1.53 -7.91 -12.33
N ASN A 74 2.07 -8.14 -13.53
CA ASN A 74 1.37 -8.87 -14.59
C ASN A 74 1.06 -10.32 -14.18
N ASP A 75 2.05 -11.00 -13.60
CA ASP A 75 1.86 -12.31 -12.98
C ASP A 75 1.42 -12.13 -11.52
N LYS A 76 0.22 -12.61 -11.23
CA LYS A 76 -0.49 -12.45 -9.97
C LYS A 76 -0.23 -13.60 -8.98
N SER A 77 0.77 -14.44 -9.21
CA SER A 77 1.21 -15.43 -8.24
C SER A 77 1.49 -14.77 -6.89
N PHE A 78 1.02 -15.37 -5.79
CA PHE A 78 1.03 -14.74 -4.47
C PHE A 78 1.25 -15.75 -3.34
N TYR A 79 1.67 -15.22 -2.19
CA TYR A 79 1.63 -15.88 -0.88
C TYR A 79 0.51 -15.27 -0.05
N ARG A 80 -0.22 -16.09 0.71
CA ARG A 80 -1.36 -15.63 1.52
C ARG A 80 -1.29 -16.20 2.92
N TYR A 81 -1.46 -15.33 3.91
CA TYR A 81 -1.41 -15.68 5.33
C TYR A 81 -2.27 -14.72 6.17
N GLN A 82 -2.65 -15.15 7.37
CA GLN A 82 -3.28 -14.29 8.37
C GLN A 82 -2.20 -13.58 9.19
N GLY A 83 -2.35 -12.28 9.42
CA GLY A 83 -1.40 -11.47 10.17
C GLY A 83 -2.03 -10.20 10.72
N SER A 84 -1.18 -9.23 11.05
CA SER A 84 -1.58 -7.98 11.69
C SER A 84 -1.42 -6.76 10.79
N LEU A 85 -1.90 -5.61 11.28
CA LEU A 85 -1.43 -4.31 10.80
C LEU A 85 0.07 -4.13 11.10
N THR A 86 0.76 -3.40 10.23
CA THR A 86 2.19 -3.04 10.38
C THR A 86 2.39 -1.64 10.98
N THR A 87 1.30 -1.00 11.42
CA THR A 87 1.26 0.31 12.07
C THR A 87 0.72 0.16 13.49
N PRO A 88 0.88 1.17 14.38
CA PRO A 88 0.43 1.09 15.76
C PRO A 88 -1.03 0.64 15.90
N GLY A 89 -1.28 -0.19 16.91
CA GLY A 89 -2.54 -0.94 17.09
C GLY A 89 -2.34 -2.43 16.82
N CYS A 90 -1.50 -2.78 15.84
CA CYS A 90 -1.01 -4.13 15.53
C CYS A 90 -2.06 -5.24 15.58
N GLU A 91 -3.33 -4.93 15.28
CA GLU A 91 -4.42 -5.89 15.43
C GLU A 91 -4.27 -7.04 14.42
N GLU A 92 -4.42 -8.28 14.87
CA GLU A 92 -4.33 -9.51 14.06
C GLU A 92 -5.62 -9.75 13.25
N VAL A 93 -5.90 -8.83 12.33
CA VAL A 93 -7.18 -8.72 11.61
C VAL A 93 -7.02 -8.75 10.10
N VAL A 94 -5.81 -9.02 9.62
CA VAL A 94 -5.44 -8.84 8.21
C VAL A 94 -5.19 -10.18 7.56
N THR A 95 -5.95 -10.47 6.50
CA THR A 95 -5.55 -11.48 5.54
C THR A 95 -4.62 -10.87 4.48
N TRP A 96 -3.33 -11.15 4.59
CA TRP A 96 -2.29 -10.67 3.69
C TRP A 96 -2.26 -11.46 2.38
N THR A 97 -2.09 -10.76 1.27
CA THR A 97 -1.83 -11.31 -0.05
C THR A 97 -0.60 -10.61 -0.62
N VAL A 98 0.56 -11.26 -0.53
CA VAL A 98 1.84 -10.70 -0.98
C VAL A 98 2.15 -11.26 -2.35
N PHE A 99 2.22 -10.40 -3.37
CA PHE A 99 2.58 -10.86 -4.71
C PHE A 99 4.03 -11.34 -4.77
N ALA A 100 4.26 -12.47 -5.42
CA ALA A 100 5.57 -13.07 -5.56
C ALA A 100 6.47 -12.29 -6.55
N ASN A 101 5.84 -11.59 -7.49
CA ASN A 101 6.51 -10.77 -8.49
C ASN A 101 6.51 -9.30 -8.11
N THR A 102 7.61 -8.63 -8.44
CA THR A 102 7.82 -7.20 -8.15
C THR A 102 7.30 -6.30 -9.27
N VAL A 103 7.05 -5.03 -8.96
CA VAL A 103 6.85 -3.98 -9.96
C VAL A 103 8.06 -3.06 -10.02
N GLU A 104 8.48 -2.72 -11.24
CA GLU A 104 9.56 -1.77 -11.49
C GLU A 104 9.06 -0.34 -11.36
N ILE A 105 9.83 0.48 -10.64
CA ILE A 105 9.65 1.92 -10.54
C ILE A 105 11.02 2.61 -10.66
N SER A 106 11.06 3.83 -11.19
CA SER A 106 12.33 4.56 -11.32
C SER A 106 12.88 5.01 -9.97
N GLU A 107 14.17 5.24 -9.89
CA GLU A 107 14.83 5.77 -8.67
C GLU A 107 14.21 7.08 -8.19
N ALA A 108 13.84 7.96 -9.12
CA ALA A 108 13.15 9.21 -8.81
C ALA A 108 11.79 8.96 -8.15
N GLN A 109 11.06 7.92 -8.57
CA GLN A 109 9.78 7.54 -7.97
C GLN A 109 9.95 6.91 -6.58
N VAL A 110 11.03 6.15 -6.32
CA VAL A 110 11.32 5.57 -4.99
C VAL A 110 11.67 6.66 -3.97
N THR A 111 12.53 7.60 -4.36
CA THR A 111 13.16 8.54 -3.43
C THR A 111 12.18 9.61 -2.90
N MET A 112 11.00 9.76 -3.51
CA MET A 112 10.00 10.75 -3.11
C MET A 112 9.20 10.39 -1.84
N HIS A 113 9.33 9.19 -1.25
CA HIS A 113 8.27 8.62 -0.39
C HIS A 113 8.70 8.04 0.96
N ILE A 114 9.72 8.58 1.63
CA ILE A 114 9.92 8.28 3.07
C ILE A 114 9.06 9.24 3.90
N ILE A 115 7.75 9.02 3.92
CA ILE A 115 6.84 9.61 4.92
C ILE A 115 6.01 8.47 5.51
N SER A 116 6.52 7.86 6.58
CA SER A 116 5.66 7.07 7.46
C SER A 116 4.73 8.05 8.19
N CYS A 117 3.52 8.22 7.68
CA CYS A 117 2.49 8.99 8.38
C CYS A 117 1.97 8.13 9.53
N GLU A 118 2.51 8.33 10.74
CA GLU A 118 1.87 7.86 11.96
C GLU A 118 0.68 8.77 12.26
N THR A 119 -0.43 8.18 12.70
CA THR A 119 -1.59 8.94 13.18
C THR A 119 -1.19 9.78 14.39
N VAL A 120 -1.32 11.09 14.27
CA VAL A 120 -1.34 12.00 15.42
C VAL A 120 -2.59 11.66 16.22
N ASN A 121 -2.41 11.25 17.48
CA ASN A 121 -3.50 11.10 18.45
C ASN A 121 -4.26 12.41 18.64
#